data_AF-A0A2E9JY46-F1
#
_entry.id   AF-A0A2E9JY46-F1
#
_cell.length_a   1.000
_cell.length_b   1.000
_cell.length_c   1.000
_cell.angle_alpha   90.00
_cell.angle_beta   90.00
_cell.angle_gamma   90.00
#
_symmetry.space_group_name_H-M   'P 1'
#
loop_
_entity.id
_entity.type
_entity.pdbx_description
1 polymer ?
#
loop_
_entity_poly.entity_id
_entity_poly.type
_entity_poly.pdbx_seq_one_letter_code
_entity_poly.pdbx_strand_id
1 'polypeptide(L)'
;MSEGGVDLSKIRGDWKFHIDYLQNAVDQTLKRQVRYWGELDNDAQVGADVEQQVNLWSELQANANDKGTIPTADGLLEKFISSCRGARPRCDAYLDKNDSLLAEEFTEACRQTRGLCDDLEMMTGQRPDDQ
;
A
#
# COMPACT_ATOMS: atom_id res chain seq x y z
N MET A 1 17.47 -40.73 10.55
CA MET A 1 16.65 -39.50 10.50
C MET A 1 16.76 -39.02 9.06
N SER A 2 15.73 -39.27 8.25
CA SER A 2 15.75 -38.99 6.81
C SER A 2 15.85 -37.49 6.55
N GLU A 3 16.80 -37.11 5.69
CA GLU A 3 16.91 -35.81 5.01
C GLU A 3 15.75 -35.61 4.03
N GLY A 4 14.51 -35.65 4.53
CA GLY A 4 13.34 -35.24 3.78
C GLY A 4 13.31 -33.72 3.78
N GLY A 5 13.65 -33.09 2.65
CA GLY A 5 13.47 -31.65 2.46
C GLY A 5 12.05 -31.25 2.87
N VAL A 6 11.94 -30.30 3.79
CA VAL A 6 10.65 -29.81 4.28
C VAL A 6 9.92 -29.17 3.09
N ASP A 7 8.72 -29.67 2.77
CA ASP A 7 7.88 -29.08 1.74
C ASP A 7 7.30 -27.75 2.24
N LEU A 8 7.95 -26.65 1.84
CA LEU A 8 7.55 -25.28 2.17
C LEU A 8 6.44 -24.73 1.26
N SER A 9 5.91 -25.52 0.30
CA SER A 9 4.93 -25.05 -0.68
C SER A 9 3.65 -24.50 -0.04
N LYS A 10 3.19 -25.09 1.07
CA LYS A 10 2.00 -24.62 1.81
C LYS A 10 2.21 -23.26 2.46
N ILE A 11 3.38 -23.01 3.04
CA ILE A 11 3.75 -21.73 3.65
C ILE A 11 3.88 -20.66 2.57
N ARG A 12 4.48 -21.02 1.41
CA ARG A 12 4.54 -20.15 0.23
C ARG A 12 3.16 -19.80 -0.31
N GLY A 13 2.23 -20.76 -0.31
CA GLY A 13 0.84 -20.56 -0.74
C GLY A 13 0.08 -19.56 0.14
N ASP A 14 0.21 -19.67 1.46
CA ASP A 14 -0.41 -18.73 2.41
C ASP A 14 0.15 -17.32 2.22
N TRP A 15 1.47 -17.17 2.16
CA TRP A 15 2.11 -15.87 1.98
C TRP A 15 1.69 -15.19 0.68
N LYS A 16 1.67 -15.95 -0.44
CA LYS A 16 1.27 -15.43 -1.75
C LYS A 16 -0.19 -14.97 -1.76
N PHE A 17 -1.07 -15.72 -1.12
CA PHE A 17 -2.48 -15.33 -0.99
C PHE A 17 -2.61 -13.99 -0.24
N HIS A 18 -1.90 -13.84 0.87
CA HIS A 18 -1.96 -12.62 1.68
C HIS A 18 -1.36 -11.41 0.96
N ILE A 19 -0.23 -11.55 0.26
CA ILE A 19 0.34 -10.43 -0.50
C ILE A 19 -0.55 -10.02 -1.67
N ASP A 20 -1.21 -10.97 -2.34
CA ASP A 20 -2.19 -10.67 -3.39
C ASP A 20 -3.41 -9.92 -2.85
N TYR A 21 -3.92 -10.35 -1.70
CA TYR A 21 -4.98 -9.64 -1.00
C TYR A 21 -4.58 -8.19 -0.67
N LEU A 22 -3.40 -7.99 -0.09
CA LEU A 22 -2.90 -6.66 0.28
C LEU A 22 -2.69 -5.78 -0.95
N GLN A 23 -2.10 -6.30 -2.03
CA GLN A 23 -1.93 -5.56 -3.28
C GLN A 23 -3.26 -5.09 -3.85
N ASN A 24 -4.28 -5.95 -3.86
CA ASN A 24 -5.62 -5.57 -4.31
C ASN A 24 -6.30 -4.58 -3.34
N ALA A 25 -6.12 -4.74 -2.03
CA ALA A 25 -6.65 -3.81 -1.04
C ALA A 25 -6.05 -2.41 -1.23
N VAL A 26 -4.73 -2.30 -1.42
CA VAL A 26 -4.06 -1.02 -1.67
C VAL A 26 -4.52 -0.38 -2.98
N ASP A 27 -4.67 -1.15 -4.05
CA ASP A 27 -5.21 -0.64 -5.32
C ASP A 27 -6.61 -0.06 -5.14
N GLN A 28 -7.49 -0.76 -4.40
CA GLN A 28 -8.84 -0.28 -4.15
C GLN A 28 -8.87 0.97 -3.27
N THR A 29 -8.04 1.05 -2.22
CA THR A 29 -8.01 2.21 -1.33
C THR A 29 -7.38 3.42 -2.03
N LEU A 30 -6.34 3.24 -2.85
CA LEU A 30 -5.77 4.31 -3.67
C LEU A 30 -6.76 4.85 -4.71
N LYS A 31 -7.51 3.97 -5.39
CA LYS A 31 -8.58 4.40 -6.30
C LYS A 31 -9.65 5.23 -5.59
N ARG A 32 -10.00 4.87 -4.34
CA ARG A 32 -10.91 5.67 -3.51
C ARG A 32 -10.30 7.02 -3.15
N GLN A 33 -9.03 7.06 -2.72
CA GLN A 33 -8.34 8.31 -2.44
C GLN A 33 -8.37 9.25 -3.65
N VAL A 34 -8.00 8.77 -4.84
CA VAL A 34 -8.00 9.56 -6.08
C VAL A 34 -9.41 10.06 -6.41
N ARG A 35 -10.41 9.19 -6.31
CA ARG A 35 -11.80 9.57 -6.59
C ARG A 35 -12.28 10.67 -5.65
N TYR A 36 -12.14 10.46 -4.33
CA TYR A 36 -12.61 11.44 -3.35
C TYR A 36 -11.82 12.75 -3.48
N TRP A 37 -10.52 12.67 -3.73
CA TRP A 37 -9.70 13.84 -3.97
C TRP A 37 -10.14 14.63 -5.21
N GLY A 38 -10.49 13.94 -6.30
CA GLY A 38 -11.00 14.59 -7.52
C GLY A 38 -12.38 15.25 -7.34
N GLU A 39 -13.12 14.89 -6.30
CA GLU A 39 -14.40 15.50 -5.92
C GLU A 39 -14.21 16.61 -4.84
N LEU A 40 -13.02 16.73 -4.24
CA LEU A 40 -12.67 17.69 -3.18
C LEU A 40 -11.93 18.92 -3.74
N ASP A 41 -11.94 20.02 -2.98
CA ASP A 41 -11.25 21.25 -3.37
C ASP A 41 -9.73 21.06 -3.31
N ASN A 42 -9.03 21.59 -4.31
CA ASN A 42 -7.73 21.08 -4.75
C ASN A 42 -6.55 21.66 -3.92
N ASP A 43 -6.42 21.28 -2.64
CA ASP A 43 -5.18 21.54 -1.87
C ASP A 43 -3.99 20.92 -2.59
N ALA A 44 -3.12 21.77 -3.15
CA ALA A 44 -2.03 21.33 -4.01
C ALA A 44 -1.06 20.36 -3.32
N GLN A 45 -0.90 20.44 -2.00
CA GLN A 45 0.03 19.56 -1.27
C GLN A 45 -0.59 18.17 -1.06
N VAL A 46 -1.87 18.10 -0.71
CA VAL A 46 -2.58 16.83 -0.56
C VAL A 46 -2.74 16.15 -1.92
N GLY A 47 -3.03 16.90 -2.97
CA GLY A 47 -3.07 16.37 -4.34
C GLY A 47 -1.74 15.79 -4.80
N ALA A 48 -0.63 16.49 -4.53
CA ALA A 48 0.71 15.99 -4.84
C ALA A 48 1.04 14.69 -4.07
N ASP A 49 0.61 14.56 -2.81
CA ASP A 49 0.78 13.31 -2.05
C ASP A 49 0.01 12.15 -2.67
N VAL A 50 -1.26 12.37 -3.06
CA VAL A 50 -2.09 11.34 -3.69
C VAL A 50 -1.47 10.89 -5.01
N GLU A 51 -1.04 11.85 -5.85
CA GLU A 51 -0.36 11.55 -7.11
C GLU A 51 0.94 10.77 -6.90
N GLN A 52 1.77 11.18 -5.94
CA GLN A 52 3.00 10.48 -5.61
C GLN A 52 2.75 9.03 -5.18
N GLN A 53 1.74 8.79 -4.34
CA GLN A 53 1.38 7.45 -3.87
C GLN A 53 0.93 6.55 -5.03
N VAL A 54 0.10 7.08 -5.94
CA VAL A 54 -0.38 6.36 -7.13
C VAL A 54 0.77 6.03 -8.08
N ASN A 55 1.70 6.96 -8.27
CA ASN A 55 2.86 6.74 -9.13
C ASN A 55 3.79 5.67 -8.55
N LEU A 56 4.14 5.77 -7.27
CA LEU A 56 4.95 4.77 -6.58
C LEU A 56 4.29 3.38 -6.59
N TRP A 57 2.97 3.31 -6.40
CA TRP A 57 2.24 2.06 -6.49
C TRP A 57 2.23 1.47 -7.91
N SER A 58 2.04 2.31 -8.93
CA SER A 58 2.10 1.88 -10.32
C SER A 58 3.49 1.37 -10.69
N GLU A 59 4.55 2.03 -10.22
CA GLU A 59 5.93 1.57 -10.39
C GLU A 59 6.16 0.21 -9.70
N LEU A 60 5.65 0.02 -8.48
CA LEU A 60 5.71 -1.26 -7.79
C LEU A 60 5.02 -2.39 -8.56
N GLN A 61 3.83 -2.11 -9.11
CA GLN A 61 3.08 -3.08 -9.91
C GLN A 61 3.78 -3.39 -11.24
N ALA A 62 4.38 -2.40 -11.90
CA ALA A 62 5.12 -2.59 -13.14
C ALA A 62 6.41 -3.40 -12.96
N ASN A 63 7.01 -3.32 -11.77
CA ASN A 63 8.22 -4.07 -11.41
C ASN A 63 7.91 -5.36 -10.62
N ALA A 64 6.64 -5.80 -10.59
CA ALA A 64 6.29 -7.07 -9.96
C ALA A 64 7.10 -8.21 -10.58
N ASN A 65 7.68 -9.07 -9.74
CA ASN A 65 8.52 -10.17 -10.20
C ASN A 65 7.72 -11.20 -11.03
N ASP A 66 8.41 -12.18 -11.64
CA ASP A 66 7.79 -13.25 -12.45
C ASP A 66 6.71 -14.08 -11.71
N LYS A 67 6.59 -13.92 -10.38
CA LYS A 67 5.55 -14.55 -9.54
C LYS A 67 4.35 -13.62 -9.28
N GLY A 68 4.32 -12.42 -9.85
CA GLY A 68 3.22 -11.45 -9.74
C GLY A 68 3.13 -10.76 -8.38
N THR A 69 4.25 -10.60 -7.67
CA THR A 69 4.29 -9.89 -6.38
C THR A 69 5.20 -8.67 -6.47
N ILE A 70 4.79 -7.55 -5.86
CA ILE A 70 5.59 -6.33 -5.75
C ILE A 70 7.03 -6.62 -5.28
N PRO A 71 8.04 -5.94 -5.85
CA PRO A 71 9.41 -6.08 -5.42
C PRO A 71 9.58 -5.49 -4.01
N THR A 72 10.19 -6.27 -3.13
CA THR A 72 10.42 -5.89 -1.73
C THR A 72 11.87 -5.50 -1.44
N ALA A 73 12.77 -5.60 -2.43
CA ALA A 73 14.22 -5.50 -2.25
C ALA A 73 14.87 -4.27 -2.92
N ASP A 74 14.13 -3.54 -3.75
CA ASP A 74 14.62 -2.37 -4.51
C ASP A 74 14.37 -1.03 -3.80
N GLY A 75 13.80 -1.09 -2.60
CA GLY A 75 13.43 0.09 -1.80
C GLY A 75 12.21 0.86 -2.34
N LEU A 76 11.54 0.40 -3.41
CA LEU A 76 10.33 1.06 -3.91
C LEU A 76 9.17 0.91 -2.91
N LEU A 77 9.05 -0.25 -2.27
CA LEU A 77 8.01 -0.49 -1.26
C LEU A 77 8.20 0.43 -0.05
N GLU A 78 9.43 0.58 0.42
CA GLU A 78 9.76 1.49 1.52
C GLU A 78 9.45 2.95 1.16
N LYS A 79 9.71 3.37 -0.09
CA LYS A 79 9.36 4.71 -0.59
C LYS A 79 7.85 4.93 -0.60
N PHE A 80 7.09 3.94 -1.08
CA PHE A 80 5.62 3.98 -1.07
C PHE A 80 5.08 4.10 0.36
N ILE A 81 5.52 3.23 1.27
CA ILE A 81 5.14 3.25 2.68
C ILE A 81 5.48 4.60 3.32
N SER A 82 6.69 5.10 3.07
CA SER A 82 7.14 6.40 3.58
C SER A 82 6.30 7.56 3.06
N SER A 83 5.89 7.52 1.79
CA SER A 83 5.01 8.53 1.19
C SER A 83 3.64 8.51 1.86
N CYS A 84 3.00 7.34 2.01
CA CYS A 84 1.70 7.21 2.70
C CYS A 84 1.77 7.68 4.16
N ARG A 85 2.84 7.33 4.89
CA ARG A 85 3.05 7.76 6.28
C ARG A 85 3.30 9.27 6.36
N GLY A 86 4.12 9.82 5.47
CA GLY A 86 4.47 11.23 5.43
C GLY A 86 3.32 12.16 5.04
N ALA A 87 2.33 11.66 4.31
CA ALA A 87 1.11 12.40 3.94
C ALA A 87 0.11 12.57 5.10
N ARG A 88 0.21 11.74 6.15
CA ARG A 88 -0.72 11.75 7.30
C ARG A 88 -1.00 13.14 7.88
N PRO A 89 0.01 13.92 8.32
CA PRO A 89 -0.27 15.22 8.93
C PRO A 89 -1.00 16.19 8.01
N ARG A 90 -0.79 16.08 6.68
CA ARG A 90 -1.49 16.92 5.70
C ARG A 90 -2.94 16.48 5.49
N CYS A 91 -3.19 15.18 5.44
CA CYS A 91 -4.55 14.63 5.40
C CYS A 91 -5.34 15.00 6.66
N ASP A 92 -4.74 14.83 7.85
CA ASP A 92 -5.36 15.15 9.13
C ASP A 92 -5.67 16.67 9.21
N ALA A 93 -4.72 17.53 8.82
CA ALA A 93 -4.92 18.98 8.78
C ALA A 93 -5.93 19.45 7.72
N TYR A 94 -6.14 18.67 6.65
CA TYR A 94 -7.17 18.95 5.66
C TYR A 94 -8.57 18.68 6.24
N LEU A 95 -8.75 17.55 6.93
CA LEU A 95 -10.00 17.22 7.61
C LEU A 95 -10.36 18.26 8.69
N ASP A 96 -9.39 18.71 9.47
CA ASP A 96 -9.62 19.75 10.49
C ASP A 96 -10.16 21.08 9.91
N LYS A 97 -9.90 21.35 8.62
CA LYS A 97 -10.36 22.55 7.90
C LYS A 97 -11.60 22.32 7.05
N ASN A 98 -11.98 21.07 6.82
CA ASN A 98 -13.06 20.67 5.94
C ASN A 98 -13.86 19.55 6.59
N ASP A 99 -15.00 19.91 7.18
CA ASP A 99 -15.91 19.01 7.91
C ASP A 99 -16.93 18.30 7.00
N SER A 100 -16.71 18.31 5.69
CA SER A 100 -17.60 17.60 4.77
C SER A 100 -17.44 16.07 4.91
N LEU A 101 -18.54 15.35 4.73
CA LEU A 101 -18.55 13.88 4.68
C LEU A 101 -17.54 13.33 3.65
N LEU A 102 -17.36 14.04 2.54
CA LEU A 102 -16.40 13.65 1.51
C LEU A 102 -14.94 13.77 1.98
N ALA A 103 -14.62 14.79 2.80
CA ALA A 103 -13.29 14.93 3.41
C ALA A 103 -13.03 13.87 4.47
N GLU A 104 -14.06 13.46 5.23
CA GLU A 104 -13.98 12.32 6.15
C GLU A 104 -13.70 11.01 5.40
N GLU A 105 -14.45 10.74 4.33
CA GLU A 105 -14.28 9.55 3.48
C GLU A 105 -12.90 9.49 2.81
N PHE A 106 -12.40 10.63 2.31
CA PHE A 106 -11.04 10.76 1.81
C PHE A 106 -10.00 10.42 2.87
N THR A 107 -10.11 11.05 4.04
CA THR A 107 -9.14 10.87 5.13
C THR A 107 -9.15 9.44 5.66
N GLU A 108 -10.32 8.81 5.70
CA GLU A 108 -10.46 7.40 6.07
C GLU A 108 -9.84 6.47 5.01
N ALA A 109 -9.99 6.74 3.71
CA ALA A 109 -9.28 6.00 2.67
C ALA A 109 -7.75 6.12 2.79
N CYS A 110 -7.24 7.31 3.14
CA CYS A 110 -5.82 7.51 3.45
C CYS A 110 -5.39 6.72 4.70
N ARG A 111 -6.23 6.68 5.74
CA ARG A 111 -5.97 5.89 6.96
C ARG A 111 -5.93 4.39 6.66
N GLN A 112 -6.88 3.87 5.88
CA GLN A 112 -6.91 2.47 5.46
C GLN A 112 -5.67 2.10 4.67
N THR A 113 -5.26 2.96 3.73
CA THR A 113 -4.04 2.74 2.94
C THR A 113 -2.79 2.69 3.83
N ARG A 114 -2.71 3.54 4.86
CA ARG A 114 -1.62 3.48 5.85
C ARG A 114 -1.66 2.20 6.69
N GLY A 115 -2.85 1.73 7.09
CA GLY A 115 -2.97 0.44 7.79
C GLY A 115 -2.44 -0.71 6.94
N LEU A 116 -2.76 -0.71 5.64
CA LEU A 116 -2.23 -1.69 4.70
C LEU A 116 -0.71 -1.57 4.48
N CYS A 117 -0.11 -0.39 4.66
CA CYS A 117 1.34 -0.22 4.62
C CYS A 117 2.04 -0.99 5.75
N ASP A 118 1.45 -1.02 6.95
CA ASP A 118 1.98 -1.78 8.08
C ASP A 118 1.91 -3.29 7.80
N ASP A 119 0.81 -3.75 7.18
CA ASP A 119 0.66 -5.14 6.75
C ASP A 119 1.66 -5.51 5.63
N LEU A 120 1.90 -4.62 4.67
CA LEU A 120 2.89 -4.84 3.60
C LEU A 120 4.32 -4.93 4.15
N GLU A 121 4.68 -4.08 5.11
CA GLU A 121 5.97 -4.12 5.80
C GLU A 121 6.13 -5.45 6.56
N MET A 122 5.09 -5.88 7.27
CA MET A 122 5.07 -7.16 7.97
C MET A 122 5.25 -8.34 7.01
N MET A 123 4.50 -8.35 5.91
CA MET A 123 4.57 -9.41 4.90
C MET A 123 5.93 -9.49 4.22
N THR A 124 6.64 -8.37 4.08
CA THR A 124 8.02 -8.36 3.57
C THR A 124 8.95 -9.17 4.48
N GLY A 125 8.86 -8.98 5.80
CA GLY A 125 9.65 -9.75 6.77
C GLY A 125 9.25 -11.22 6.90
N GLN A 126 8.04 -11.58 6.47
CA GLN A 126 7.52 -12.95 6.51
C GLN A 126 7.65 -13.69 5.17
N ARG A 127 8.28 -13.06 4.17
CA ARG A 127 8.48 -13.70 2.88
C ARG A 127 9.20 -15.02 3.09
N PRO A 128 8.59 -16.16 2.69
CA PRO A 128 9.29 -17.43 2.73
C PRO A 128 10.36 -17.35 1.65
N ASP A 129 11.56 -16.97 2.07
CA ASP A 129 12.73 -16.86 1.21
C ASP A 129 12.89 -18.13 0.35
N ASP A 130 13.51 -17.95 -0.81
CA ASP A 130 14.17 -19.03 -1.54
C ASP A 130 15.41 -19.51 -0.73
N GLN A 131 15.21 -19.93 0.55
CA GLN A 131 16.22 -20.70 1.31
C GLN A 131 16.53 -22.01 0.59
#